data_AF-A0A2T5IS82-F1
#
_entry.id   AF-A0A2T5IS82-F1
#
_cell.length_a   1.000
_cell.length_b   1.000
_cell.length_c   1.000
_cell.angle_alpha   90.00
_cell.angle_beta   90.00
_cell.angle_gamma   90.00
#
_symmetry.space_group_name_H-M   'P 1'
#
loop_
_entity.id
_entity.type
_entity.pdbx_description
1 polymer ?
#
loop_
_entity_poly.entity_id
_entity_poly.type
_entity_poly.pdbx_seq_one_letter_code
_entity_poly.pdbx_strand_id
1 'polypeptide(L)'
;MGKGEYDLYKIIDLVRRRSGMFIGEPSTISMSIYLSGYQQAMRDIGAKDVTSPDFYEFHNWVQRKLGYPSSTAGWSNMILANILGLPPNHSWNISFKLDASEEQHDQALKRFFEFIDEYRGKGKTNNEQT
;
A
#
# COMPACT_ATOMS: atom_id res chain seq x y z
N MET A 1 23.12 -7.53 11.93
CA MET A 1 22.56 -7.19 10.60
C MET A 1 23.70 -7.33 9.59
N GLY A 2 23.72 -8.43 8.83
CA GLY A 2 24.72 -8.63 7.78
C GLY A 2 24.50 -7.61 6.66
N LYS A 3 25.56 -7.13 6.02
CA LYS A 3 25.47 -6.18 4.91
C LYS A 3 24.60 -6.78 3.80
N GLY A 4 23.45 -6.14 3.55
CA GLY A 4 22.61 -6.39 2.37
C GLY A 4 21.28 -7.09 2.62
N GLU A 5 20.49 -6.74 3.65
CA GLU A 5 19.09 -7.18 3.77
C GLU A 5 18.16 -5.97 4.02
N TYR A 6 16.93 -6.02 3.49
CA TYR A 6 15.90 -5.01 3.78
C TYR A 6 14.53 -5.65 4.04
N ASP A 7 13.73 -4.98 4.87
CA ASP A 7 12.35 -5.34 5.19
C ASP A 7 11.46 -4.14 4.87
N LEU A 8 10.66 -4.27 3.82
CA LEU A 8 9.82 -3.21 3.31
C LEU A 8 8.75 -2.78 4.32
N TYR A 9 8.30 -3.68 5.21
CA TYR A 9 7.32 -3.31 6.22
C TYR A 9 7.89 -2.37 7.28
N LYS A 10 9.20 -2.44 7.57
CA LYS A 10 9.84 -1.44 8.44
C LYS A 10 9.84 -0.06 7.80
N ILE A 11 9.99 0.01 6.48
CA ILE A 11 9.92 1.26 5.72
C ILE A 11 8.49 1.77 5.66
N ILE A 12 7.51 0.90 5.43
CA ILE A 12 6.09 1.28 5.48
C ILE A 12 5.71 1.81 6.86
N ASP A 13 6.15 1.15 7.94
CA ASP A 13 5.90 1.58 9.33
C ASP A 13 6.61 2.92 9.64
N LEU A 14 7.78 3.18 9.04
CA LEU A 14 8.49 4.45 9.16
C LEU A 14 7.75 5.59 8.44
N VAL A 15 7.33 5.36 7.19
CA VAL A 15 6.58 6.34 6.40
C VAL A 15 5.23 6.65 7.06
N ARG A 16 4.55 5.64 7.61
CA ARG A 16 3.28 5.82 8.35
C ARG A 16 3.37 6.87 9.46
N ARG A 17 4.49 6.91 10.20
CA ARG A 17 4.68 7.82 11.34
C ARG A 17 4.98 9.26 10.93
N ARG A 18 5.52 9.47 9.73
CA ARG A 18 6.01 10.77 9.24
C ARG A 18 5.76 10.93 7.75
N SER A 19 4.54 10.66 7.28
CA SER A 19 4.21 10.59 5.85
C SER A 19 4.66 11.84 5.08
N GLY A 20 4.36 13.02 5.61
CA GLY A 20 4.77 14.30 5.00
C GLY A 20 6.27 14.46 4.76
N MET A 21 7.13 13.83 5.58
CA MET A 21 8.59 13.89 5.42
C MET A 21 9.09 13.01 4.25
N PHE A 22 8.44 11.88 3.99
CA PHE A 22 8.91 10.88 3.04
C PHE A 22 8.21 10.96 1.69
N ILE A 23 6.91 11.26 1.68
CA ILE A 23 6.08 11.20 0.48
C ILE A 23 5.46 12.55 0.14
N GLY A 24 5.74 13.61 0.91
CA GLY A 24 5.20 14.95 0.70
C GLY A 24 3.69 14.96 0.84
N GLU A 25 2.98 15.03 -0.29
CA GLU A 25 1.53 14.92 -0.34
C GLU A 25 1.05 13.50 0.02
N PRO A 26 0.27 13.33 1.11
CA PRO A 26 -0.19 12.03 1.56
C PRO A 26 -1.19 11.39 0.58
N SER A 27 -0.70 10.55 -0.33
CA SER A 27 -1.55 9.77 -1.25
C SER A 27 -1.02 8.35 -1.44
N THR A 28 -1.89 7.44 -1.86
CA THR A 28 -1.49 6.07 -2.22
C THR A 28 -0.54 6.05 -3.42
N ILE A 29 -0.61 7.04 -4.30
CA ILE A 29 0.26 7.19 -5.47
C ILE A 29 1.67 7.58 -5.01
N SER A 30 1.81 8.63 -4.21
CA SER A 30 3.10 9.06 -3.65
C SER A 30 3.75 7.92 -2.87
N MET A 31 2.96 7.18 -2.09
CA MET A 31 3.42 5.98 -1.37
C MET A 31 3.92 4.88 -2.33
N SER A 32 3.18 4.58 -3.40
CA SER A 32 3.61 3.57 -4.37
C SER A 32 4.91 3.94 -5.09
N ILE A 33 5.09 5.22 -5.44
CA ILE A 33 6.30 5.73 -6.08
C ILE A 33 7.48 5.62 -5.12
N TYR A 34 7.30 6.05 -3.88
CA TYR A 34 8.34 5.98 -2.86
C TYR A 34 8.81 4.54 -2.59
N LEU A 35 7.87 3.59 -2.41
CA LEU A 35 8.23 2.18 -2.19
C LEU A 35 8.93 1.58 -3.41
N SER A 36 8.48 1.90 -4.62
CA SER A 36 9.12 1.41 -5.86
C SER A 36 10.55 1.91 -5.97
N GLY A 37 10.79 3.20 -5.72
CA GLY A 37 12.13 3.79 -5.70
C GLY A 37 13.03 3.20 -4.62
N TYR A 38 12.50 2.99 -3.42
CA TYR A 38 13.24 2.33 -2.34
C TYR A 38 13.63 0.90 -2.70
N GLN A 39 12.70 0.09 -3.22
CA GLN A 39 12.99 -1.28 -3.65
C GLN A 39 14.02 -1.31 -4.78
N GLN A 40 13.95 -0.38 -5.73
CA GLN A 40 14.97 -0.26 -6.78
C GLN A 40 16.35 0.03 -6.19
N ALA A 41 16.46 1.01 -5.29
CA ALA A 41 17.73 1.32 -4.63
C ALA A 41 18.31 0.14 -3.84
N MET A 42 17.45 -0.66 -3.18
CA MET A 42 17.89 -1.88 -2.48
C MET A 42 18.38 -2.95 -3.46
N ARG A 43 17.72 -3.11 -4.61
CA ARG A 43 18.17 -4.02 -5.68
C ARG A 43 19.52 -3.60 -6.25
N ASP A 44 19.73 -2.30 -6.48
CA ASP A 44 20.97 -1.76 -7.06
C ASP A 44 22.19 -2.04 -6.18
N ILE A 45 22.02 -2.09 -4.86
CA ILE A 45 23.10 -2.45 -3.91
C ILE A 45 23.17 -3.95 -3.61
N GLY A 46 22.36 -4.77 -4.27
CA GLY A 46 22.30 -6.22 -4.07
C GLY A 46 21.74 -6.64 -2.70
N ALA A 47 20.91 -5.80 -2.07
CA ALA A 47 20.28 -6.16 -0.81
C ALA A 47 19.16 -7.19 -1.02
N LYS A 48 19.16 -8.22 -0.19
CA LYS A 48 18.17 -9.28 -0.15
C LYS A 48 16.89 -8.79 0.53
N ASP A 49 15.76 -8.97 -0.14
CA ASP A 49 14.44 -8.74 0.42
C ASP A 49 14.13 -9.84 1.45
N VAL A 50 13.91 -9.44 2.70
CA VAL A 50 13.46 -10.32 3.80
C VAL A 50 12.05 -9.98 4.28
N THR A 51 11.30 -9.20 3.49
CA THR A 51 9.92 -8.82 3.76
C THR A 51 9.03 -10.06 3.80
N SER A 52 8.28 -10.24 4.89
CA SER A 52 7.35 -11.35 5.07
C SER A 52 6.07 -10.89 5.77
N PRO A 53 4.87 -11.17 5.22
CA PRO A 53 4.60 -11.86 3.94
C PRO A 53 5.13 -11.10 2.71
N ASP A 54 5.30 -11.79 1.57
CA ASP A 54 5.83 -11.19 0.33
C ASP A 54 4.97 -10.00 -0.12
N PHE A 55 5.58 -8.81 -0.18
CA PHE A 55 4.86 -7.60 -0.56
C PHE A 55 4.36 -7.62 -2.01
N TYR A 56 4.98 -8.41 -2.90
CA TYR A 56 4.49 -8.57 -4.28
C TYR A 56 3.05 -9.08 -4.30
N GLU A 57 2.71 -10.02 -3.41
CA GLU A 57 1.38 -10.62 -3.28
C GLU A 57 0.33 -9.70 -2.66
N PHE A 58 0.75 -8.57 -2.07
CA PHE A 58 -0.17 -7.56 -1.53
C PHE A 58 -1.14 -7.04 -2.59
N HIS A 59 -0.68 -6.87 -3.84
CA HIS A 59 -1.53 -6.46 -4.96
C HIS A 59 -2.71 -7.41 -5.19
N ASN A 60 -2.43 -8.72 -5.19
CA ASN A 60 -3.44 -9.76 -5.37
C ASN A 60 -4.35 -9.84 -4.15
N TRP A 61 -3.81 -9.64 -2.95
CA TRP A 61 -4.60 -9.59 -1.73
C TRP A 61 -5.60 -8.42 -1.77
N VAL A 62 -5.17 -7.21 -2.12
CA VAL A 62 -6.06 -6.02 -2.23
C VAL A 62 -7.12 -6.24 -3.30
N GLN A 63 -6.75 -6.81 -4.45
CA GLN A 63 -7.69 -7.17 -5.52
C GLN A 63 -8.82 -8.06 -5.01
N ARG A 64 -8.50 -9.14 -4.29
CA ARG A 64 -9.50 -10.04 -3.70
C ARG A 64 -10.32 -9.34 -2.61
N LYS A 65 -9.66 -8.57 -1.73
CA LYS A 65 -10.28 -7.85 -0.62
C LYS A 65 -11.35 -6.87 -1.08
N LEU A 66 -11.11 -6.20 -2.20
CA LEU A 66 -12.01 -5.17 -2.77
C LEU A 66 -12.89 -5.69 -3.91
N GLY A 67 -12.76 -6.97 -4.31
CA GLY A 67 -13.58 -7.58 -5.36
C GLY A 67 -13.28 -7.11 -6.79
N TYR A 68 -12.04 -6.68 -7.07
CA TYR A 68 -11.63 -6.32 -8.43
C TYR A 68 -11.46 -7.56 -9.32
N PRO A 69 -11.73 -7.47 -10.64
CA PRO A 69 -11.57 -8.61 -11.55
C PRO A 69 -10.10 -8.96 -11.80
N SER A 70 -9.18 -8.01 -11.63
CA SER A 70 -7.73 -8.23 -11.78
C SER A 70 -6.93 -7.24 -10.94
N SER A 71 -5.67 -7.57 -10.65
CA SER A 71 -4.75 -6.74 -9.86
C SER A 71 -3.91 -5.78 -10.70
N THR A 72 -4.11 -5.76 -12.03
CA THR A 72 -3.28 -5.01 -13.01
C THR A 72 -3.31 -3.50 -12.79
N ALA A 73 -4.39 -2.97 -12.21
CA ALA A 73 -4.51 -1.57 -11.86
C ALA A 73 -3.54 -1.15 -10.74
N GLY A 74 -2.99 -2.09 -9.96
CA GLY A 74 -2.15 -1.78 -8.80
C GLY A 74 -2.96 -1.46 -7.55
N TRP A 75 -2.43 -1.76 -6.37
CA TRP A 75 -3.14 -1.55 -5.10
C TRP A 75 -3.44 -0.07 -4.85
N SER A 76 -2.56 0.84 -5.29
CA SER A 76 -2.71 2.28 -5.05
C SER A 76 -3.96 2.84 -5.73
N ASN A 77 -4.21 2.40 -6.97
CA ASN A 77 -5.38 2.80 -7.74
C ASN A 77 -6.65 2.11 -7.23
N MET A 78 -6.59 0.80 -6.92
CA MET A 78 -7.75 0.06 -6.38
C MET A 78 -8.25 0.63 -5.05
N ILE A 79 -7.33 1.03 -4.16
CA ILE A 79 -7.68 1.65 -2.88
C ILE A 79 -8.28 3.04 -3.09
N LEU A 80 -7.68 3.89 -3.93
CA LEU A 80 -8.22 5.22 -4.20
C LEU A 80 -9.62 5.15 -4.84
N ALA A 81 -9.80 4.32 -5.87
CA ALA A 81 -11.10 4.13 -6.50
C ALA A 81 -12.17 3.61 -5.52
N ASN A 82 -11.77 2.77 -4.55
CA ASN A 82 -12.68 2.33 -3.48
C ASN A 82 -13.13 3.49 -2.57
N ILE A 83 -12.22 4.41 -2.21
CA ILE A 83 -12.57 5.61 -1.43
C ILE A 83 -13.48 6.56 -2.22
N LEU A 84 -13.29 6.64 -3.54
CA LEU A 84 -14.15 7.41 -4.43
C LEU A 84 -15.54 6.76 -4.67
N GLY A 85 -15.78 5.56 -4.13
CA GLY A 85 -17.04 4.84 -4.32
C GLY A 85 -17.22 4.26 -5.73
N LEU A 86 -16.15 4.15 -6.51
CA LEU A 86 -16.20 3.58 -7.84
C LEU A 86 -16.34 2.05 -7.77
N PRO A 87 -17.18 1.42 -8.60
CA PRO A 87 -17.34 -0.02 -8.60
C PRO A 87 -16.08 -0.71 -9.16
N PRO A 88 -15.77 -1.96 -8.78
CA PRO A 88 -14.51 -2.60 -9.19
C PRO A 88 -14.32 -2.83 -10.70
N ASN A 89 -15.40 -2.72 -11.48
CA ASN A 89 -15.43 -2.85 -12.95
C ASN A 89 -15.53 -1.50 -13.68
N HIS A 90 -15.28 -0.37 -12.99
CA HIS A 90 -15.28 0.95 -13.62
C HIS A 90 -14.20 1.08 -14.71
N SER A 91 -14.39 2.05 -15.60
CA SER A 91 -13.36 2.42 -16.58
C SER A 91 -12.25 3.22 -15.92
N TRP A 92 -11.01 2.77 -16.06
CA TRP A 92 -9.82 3.47 -15.55
C TRP A 92 -9.54 4.71 -16.41
N ASN A 93 -10.16 5.84 -16.09
CA ASN A 93 -9.85 7.15 -16.67
C ASN A 93 -8.86 7.90 -15.76
N ILE A 94 -7.85 8.57 -16.33
CA ILE A 94 -6.90 9.40 -15.56
C ILE A 94 -7.61 10.50 -14.75
N SER A 95 -8.77 11.00 -15.21
CA SER A 95 -9.50 12.10 -14.56
C SER A 95 -9.87 11.81 -13.10
N PHE A 96 -10.26 10.57 -12.74
CA PHE A 96 -10.69 10.30 -11.36
C PHE A 96 -9.59 10.55 -10.32
N LYS A 97 -8.30 10.49 -10.74
CA LYS A 97 -7.17 10.80 -9.87
C LYS A 97 -7.02 12.30 -9.63
N LEU A 98 -7.36 13.12 -10.62
CA LEU A 98 -7.31 14.58 -10.55
C LEU A 98 -8.53 15.16 -9.82
N ASP A 99 -9.64 14.41 -9.83
CA ASP A 99 -10.89 14.82 -9.20
C ASP A 99 -10.96 14.46 -7.70
N ALA A 100 -9.99 13.70 -7.19
CA ALA A 100 -9.94 13.30 -5.78
C ALA A 100 -9.50 14.48 -4.90
N SER A 101 -10.23 14.72 -3.80
CA SER A 101 -9.87 15.74 -2.82
C SER A 101 -8.69 15.30 -1.95
N GLU A 102 -8.01 16.26 -1.31
CA GLU A 102 -6.96 15.97 -0.32
C GLU A 102 -7.43 15.01 0.78
N GLU A 103 -8.67 15.18 1.25
CA GLU A 103 -9.29 14.31 2.25
C GLU A 103 -9.46 12.88 1.73
N GLN A 104 -9.84 12.69 0.46
CA GLN A 104 -9.96 11.37 -0.15
C GLN A 104 -8.59 10.71 -0.34
N HIS A 105 -7.55 11.49 -0.67
CA HIS A 105 -6.18 10.99 -0.74
C HIS A 105 -5.67 10.54 0.64
N ASP A 106 -5.93 11.32 1.69
CA ASP A 106 -5.57 10.96 3.06
C ASP A 106 -6.33 9.71 3.54
N GLN A 107 -7.63 9.62 3.27
CA GLN A 107 -8.43 8.42 3.57
C GLN A 107 -7.93 7.18 2.82
N ALA A 108 -7.54 7.32 1.56
CA ALA A 108 -6.97 6.22 0.79
C ALA A 108 -5.63 5.77 1.37
N LEU A 109 -4.79 6.71 1.82
CA LEU A 109 -3.51 6.37 2.46
C LEU A 109 -3.71 5.69 3.83
N LYS A 110 -4.66 6.17 4.64
CA LYS A 110 -5.05 5.51 5.90
C LYS A 110 -5.53 4.07 5.63
N ARG A 111 -6.39 3.89 4.62
CA ARG A 111 -6.88 2.57 4.21
C ARG A 111 -5.76 1.64 3.75
N PHE A 112 -4.75 2.16 3.04
CA PHE A 112 -3.56 1.40 2.71
C PHE A 112 -2.85 0.86 3.97
N PHE A 113 -2.66 1.68 4.99
CA PHE A 113 -2.02 1.23 6.22
C PHE A 113 -2.83 0.17 6.98
N GLU A 114 -4.15 0.32 7.03
CA GLU A 114 -5.06 -0.70 7.59
C GLU A 114 -4.92 -2.04 6.84
N PHE A 115 -4.89 -1.99 5.51
CA PHE A 115 -4.72 -3.18 4.67
C PHE A 115 -3.36 -3.84 4.85
N ILE A 116 -2.30 -3.06 5.06
CA ILE A 116 -0.99 -3.61 5.39
C ILE A 116 -1.02 -4.35 6.73
N ASP A 117 -1.70 -3.79 7.73
CA ASP A 117 -1.80 -4.45 9.04
C ASP A 117 -2.61 -5.75 8.94
N GLU A 118 -3.74 -5.73 8.24
CA GLU A 118 -4.54 -6.94 7.99
C GLU A 118 -3.74 -8.00 7.21
N TYR A 119 -3.06 -7.58 6.14
CA TYR A 119 -2.25 -8.47 5.29
C TYR A 119 -1.11 -9.14 6.07
N ARG A 120 -0.50 -8.41 7.00
CA ARG A 120 0.56 -8.92 7.90
C ARG A 120 0.00 -9.75 9.06
N GLY A 121 -1.32 -9.91 9.17
CA GLY A 121 -1.97 -10.61 10.28
C GLY A 121 -1.96 -9.82 11.60
N LYS A 122 -1.73 -8.50 11.56
CA LYS A 122 -1.76 -7.61 12.74
C LYS A 122 -3.20 -7.18 13.08
N GLY A 123 -4.07 -8.17 13.31
CA GLY A 123 -5.46 -8.05 13.81
C GLY A 123 -6.36 -9.12 13.19
N LYS A 124 -7.03 -10.02 13.95
CA LYS A 124 -7.58 -9.93 15.31
C LYS A 124 -6.94 -10.94 16.27
N THR A 125 -6.38 -10.49 17.39
CA THR A 125 -6.33 -11.30 18.61
C THR A 125 -7.74 -11.34 19.19
N ASN A 126 -8.45 -12.46 19.02
CA ASN A 126 -9.74 -12.69 19.67
C ASN A 126 -9.50 -12.90 21.17
N ASN A 127 -9.99 -11.96 21.98
CA ASN A 127 -10.39 -12.25 23.35
C ASN A 127 -11.67 -13.10 23.29
N GLU A 128 -11.54 -14.41 23.40
CA GLU A 128 -12.62 -15.30 23.85
C GLU A 128 -12.03 -16.37 24.77
N GLN A 129 -11.85 -15.99 26.03
CA GLN A 129 -11.98 -16.91 27.16
C GLN A 129 -13.14 -16.39 28.00
N THR A 130 -14.28 -17.06 27.90
CA THR A 130 -15.32 -17.06 28.94
C THR A 130 -15.93 -18.45 28.94
#